data_AF-A0A159Z7V9-F1
#
_entry.id   AF-A0A159Z7V9-F1
#
_cell.length_a   1.000
_cell.length_b   1.000
_cell.length_c   1.000
_cell.angle_alpha   90.00
_cell.angle_beta   90.00
_cell.angle_gamma   90.00
#
_symmetry.space_group_name_H-M   'P 1'
#
loop_
_entity.id
_entity.type
_entity.pdbx_description
1 polymer ?
#
loop_
_entity_poly.entity_id
_entity_poly.type
_entity_poly.pdbx_seq_one_letter_code
_entity_poly.pdbx_strand_id
1 'polypeptide(L)'
;MAETLVEGATVRDVAARYDLRPNHLSEWRRRAREGKLVLPALPEPEPAFAPMVIEELTDRTVGLESATLEIVFGDVVIRLDASTPAARVADIARALGT
;
A
#
# COMPACT_ATOMS: atom_id res chain seq x y z
N MET A 1 13.01 4.30 15.19
CA MET A 1 13.51 5.00 13.98
C MET A 1 12.47 5.05 12.87
N ALA A 2 11.75 3.95 12.62
CA ALA A 2 10.66 3.90 11.64
C ALA A 2 9.65 5.05 11.79
N GLU A 3 9.33 5.44 13.03
CA GLU A 3 8.43 6.57 13.32
C GLU A 3 8.89 7.93 12.76
N THR A 4 10.20 8.16 12.58
CA THR A 4 10.70 9.41 11.95
C THR A 4 10.60 9.41 10.43
N LEU A 5 10.17 8.29 9.83
CA LEU A 5 10.03 8.09 8.40
C LEU A 5 8.55 8.09 7.96
N VAL A 6 7.62 8.18 8.90
CA VAL A 6 6.19 8.32 8.62
C VAL A 6 5.95 9.70 8.00
N GLU A 7 5.12 9.75 6.95
CA GLU A 7 4.77 11.00 6.28
C GLU A 7 4.14 12.00 7.27
N GLY A 8 4.63 13.25 7.26
CA GLY A 8 4.20 14.29 8.20
C GLY A 8 4.87 14.25 9.59
N ALA A 9 5.64 13.22 9.93
CA ALA A 9 6.36 13.18 11.20
C ALA A 9 7.60 14.08 11.19
N THR A 10 7.76 14.93 12.22
CA THR A 10 9.00 15.70 12.41
C THR A 10 9.93 15.00 13.41
N VAL A 11 11.25 15.14 13.20
CA VAL A 11 12.26 14.61 14.12
C VAL A 11 12.09 15.18 15.53
N ARG A 12 11.65 16.43 15.63
CA ARG A 12 11.42 17.10 16.92
C ARG A 12 10.27 16.46 17.69
N ASP A 13 9.16 16.18 17.02
CA ASP A 13 7.97 15.62 17.67
C ASP A 13 8.21 14.19 18.14
N VAL A 14 8.92 13.40 17.33
CA VAL A 14 9.34 12.05 17.71
C VAL A 14 10.32 12.09 18.88
N ALA A 15 11.29 13.02 18.87
CA ALA A 15 12.24 13.14 19.97
C ALA A 15 11.54 13.51 21.29
N ALA A 16 10.61 14.46 21.26
CA ALA A 16 9.85 14.90 22.42
C ALA A 16 9.03 13.77 23.06
N ARG A 17 8.43 12.89 22.24
CA ARG A 17 7.66 11.73 22.74
C ARG A 17 8.48 10.77 23.60
N TYR A 18 9.78 10.64 23.31
CA TYR A 18 10.69 9.71 23.99
C TYR A 18 11.65 10.42 24.96
N ASP A 19 11.40 11.69 25.27
CA ASP A 19 12.31 12.55 26.07
C ASP A 19 13.76 12.55 25.54
N LEU A 20 13.89 12.47 24.22
CA LEU A 20 15.17 12.49 23.52
C LEU A 20 15.45 13.88 22.97
N ARG A 21 16.74 14.20 22.86
CA ARG A 21 17.17 15.38 22.10
C ARG A 21 17.10 15.05 20.60
N PRO A 22 16.61 15.95 19.74
CA PRO A 22 16.52 15.72 18.29
C PRO A 22 17.85 15.34 17.62
N ASN A 23 18.98 15.84 18.14
CA ASN A 23 20.32 15.53 17.65
C ASN A 23 20.67 14.02 17.79
N HIS A 24 20.13 13.32 18.78
CA HIS A 24 20.34 11.88 18.96
C HIS A 24 19.70 11.08 17.81
N LEU A 25 18.49 11.45 17.38
CA LEU A 25 17.83 10.80 16.24
C LEU A 25 18.61 11.04 14.95
N SER A 26 19.14 12.25 14.74
CA SER A 26 19.99 12.55 13.58
C SER A 26 21.27 11.71 13.57
N GLU A 27 21.97 11.64 14.70
CA GLU A 27 23.17 10.84 14.86
C GLU A 27 22.91 9.35 14.66
N TRP A 28 21.82 8.83 15.25
CA TRP A 28 21.44 7.43 15.06
C TRP A 28 21.08 7.14 13.61
N ARG A 29 20.28 7.99 12.94
CA ARG A 29 19.94 7.82 11.51
C ARG A 29 21.20 7.77 10.65
N ARG A 30 22.16 8.64 10.91
CA ARG A 30 23.45 8.65 10.22
C ARG A 30 24.20 7.33 10.45
N ARG A 31 24.35 6.90 11.71
CA ARG A 31 25.01 5.63 12.05
C ARG A 31 24.31 4.41 11.44
N ALA A 32 22.98 4.41 11.39
CA ALA A 32 22.21 3.34 10.76
C ALA A 32 22.47 3.27 9.25
N ARG A 33 22.47 4.41 8.54
CA ARG A 33 22.83 4.46 7.11
C ARG A 33 24.26 4.01 6.84
N GLU A 34 25.18 4.35 7.75
CA GLU A 34 26.58 3.94 7.67
C GLU A 34 26.81 2.47 8.12
N GLY A 35 25.78 1.74 8.54
CA GLY A 35 25.90 0.36 9.04
C GLY A 35 26.61 0.24 10.40
N LYS A 36 26.78 1.35 11.12
CA LYS A 36 27.52 1.45 12.39
C LYS A 36 26.63 1.36 13.63
N LEU A 37 25.33 1.21 13.44
CA LEU A 37 24.40 1.01 14.55
C LEU A 37 24.35 -0.48 14.89
N VAL A 38 25.06 -0.87 15.95
CA VAL A 38 25.08 -2.25 16.45
C VAL A 38 23.75 -2.56 17.13
N LEU A 39 23.05 -3.58 16.67
CA LEU A 39 21.89 -4.12 17.38
C LEU A 39 22.41 -4.93 18.57
N PRO A 40 21.86 -4.76 19.78
CA PRO A 40 22.17 -5.65 20.88
C PRO A 40 21.81 -7.09 20.46
N ALA A 41 22.63 -8.06 20.86
CA ALA A 41 22.29 -9.47 20.69
C ALA A 41 20.96 -9.72 21.44
N LEU A 42 19.87 -9.79 20.69
CA LEU A 42 18.58 -10.16 21.25
C LEU A 42 18.68 -11.64 21.66
N PRO A 43 18.11 -12.03 22.82
CA PRO A 43 18.14 -13.43 23.28
C PRO A 43 17.29 -14.38 22.42
N GLU A 44 16.55 -13.84 21.45
CA GLU A 44 15.84 -14.60 20.45
C GLU A 44 16.82 -15.07 19.34
N PRO A 45 16.58 -16.22 18.69
CA PRO A 45 17.36 -16.59 17.50
C PRO A 45 17.34 -15.39 16.56
N GLU A 46 18.51 -15.05 15.99
CA GLU A 46 18.76 -13.89 15.13
C GLU A 46 17.49 -13.45 14.40
N PRO A 47 17.13 -12.14 14.35
CA PRO A 47 15.98 -11.73 13.56
C PRO A 47 16.23 -12.20 12.14
N ALA A 48 15.65 -13.35 11.80
CA ALA A 48 15.80 -13.97 10.51
C ALA A 48 15.09 -12.99 9.61
N PHE A 49 15.87 -12.16 8.92
CA PHE A 49 15.35 -11.38 7.81
C PHE A 49 14.61 -12.40 6.96
N ALA A 50 13.27 -12.33 6.98
CA ALA A 50 12.47 -13.21 6.15
C ALA A 50 12.95 -12.98 4.72
N PRO A 51 13.39 -14.03 4.01
CA PRO A 51 13.86 -13.86 2.65
C PRO A 51 12.77 -13.14 1.85
N MET A 52 13.15 -12.06 1.17
CA MET A 52 12.25 -11.34 0.28
C MET A 52 11.90 -12.28 -0.87
N VAL A 53 10.72 -12.90 -0.80
CA VAL A 53 10.16 -13.64 -1.92
C VAL A 53 9.57 -12.60 -2.86
N ILE A 54 10.29 -12.33 -3.95
CA ILE A 54 9.67 -11.67 -5.10
C ILE A 54 8.81 -12.75 -5.74
N GLU A 55 7.49 -12.71 -5.50
CA GLU A 55 6.59 -13.36 -6.44
C GLU A 55 6.84 -12.72 -7.80
N GLU A 56 7.24 -13.54 -8.78
CA GLU A 56 7.06 -13.17 -10.18
C GLU A 56 5.66 -12.57 -10.31
N LEU A 57 5.51 -11.48 -11.07
CA LEU A 57 4.19 -11.11 -11.56
C LEU A 57 3.75 -12.29 -12.43
N THR A 58 3.21 -13.33 -11.80
CA THR A 58 2.24 -14.21 -12.41
C THR A 58 1.27 -13.22 -12.97
N ASP A 59 1.25 -13.15 -14.30
CA ASP A 59 0.37 -12.30 -15.04
C ASP A 59 -0.97 -12.50 -14.37
N ARG A 60 -1.37 -11.55 -13.52
CA ARG A 60 -2.66 -11.59 -12.88
C ARG A 60 -3.56 -11.20 -14.03
N THR A 61 -3.82 -12.19 -14.89
CA THR A 61 -5.19 -12.58 -15.14
C THR A 61 -5.79 -12.82 -13.75
N VAL A 62 -6.05 -11.71 -13.03
CA VAL A 62 -7.17 -11.62 -12.11
C VAL A 62 -8.25 -12.27 -12.92
N GLY A 63 -8.63 -13.48 -12.53
CA GLY A 63 -9.60 -14.25 -13.28
C GLY A 63 -10.72 -13.27 -13.61
N LEU A 64 -10.99 -13.07 -14.89
CA LEU A 64 -12.15 -12.31 -15.36
C LEU A 64 -13.46 -12.96 -14.90
N GLU A 65 -13.39 -13.93 -13.98
CA GLU A 65 -14.48 -14.68 -13.37
C GLU A 65 -15.38 -13.80 -12.50
N SER A 66 -15.02 -12.54 -12.22
CA SER A 66 -15.91 -11.57 -11.56
C SER A 66 -15.61 -10.11 -11.92
N ALA A 67 -15.12 -9.84 -13.12
CA ALA A 67 -15.05 -8.45 -13.57
C ALA A 67 -16.48 -7.92 -13.70
N THR A 68 -16.75 -6.74 -13.17
CA THR A 68 -18.06 -6.09 -13.26
C THR A 68 -17.95 -4.83 -14.11
N LEU A 69 -18.92 -4.60 -14.98
CA LEU A 69 -19.06 -3.41 -15.82
C LEU A 69 -20.12 -2.49 -15.20
N GLU A 70 -19.81 -1.20 -15.07
CA GLU A 70 -20.72 -0.22 -14.51
C GLU A 70 -21.21 0.76 -15.59
N ILE A 71 -22.52 0.97 -15.67
CA ILE A 71 -23.14 2.06 -16.44
C ILE A 71 -23.61 3.11 -15.45
N VAL A 72 -23.12 4.34 -15.59
CA VAL A 72 -23.50 5.48 -14.73
C VAL A 72 -24.42 6.41 -15.50
N PHE A 73 -25.61 6.68 -14.96
CA PHE A 73 -26.61 7.57 -15.54
C PHE A 73 -27.22 8.47 -14.46
N GLY A 74 -26.79 9.73 -14.41
CA GLY A 74 -27.16 10.65 -13.34
C GLY A 74 -26.65 10.15 -11.99
N ASP A 75 -27.58 9.92 -11.06
CA ASP A 75 -27.36 9.35 -9.73
C ASP A 75 -27.51 7.82 -9.68
N VAL A 76 -27.85 7.19 -10.81
CA VAL A 76 -28.07 5.75 -10.91
C VAL A 76 -26.81 5.04 -11.42
N VAL A 77 -26.45 3.95 -10.75
CA VAL A 77 -25.37 3.04 -11.16
C VAL A 77 -25.95 1.65 -11.43
N ILE A 78 -25.77 1.14 -12.64
CA ILE A 78 -26.18 -0.19 -13.06
C ILE A 78 -24.93 -1.06 -13.17
N ARG A 79 -24.88 -2.13 -12.37
CA ARG A 79 -23.78 -3.11 -12.38
C ARG A 79 -24.15 -4.31 -13.21
N LEU A 80 -23.26 -4.69 -14.11
CA LEU A 80 -23.39 -5.82 -15.03
C LEU A 80 -22.18 -6.73 -14.88
N ASP A 81 -22.35 -7.99 -15.22
CA ASP A 81 -21.21 -8.90 -15.35
C ASP A 81 -20.36 -8.49 -16.57
N ALA A 82 -19.03 -8.58 -16.49
CA ALA A 82 -18.15 -8.21 -17.61
C ALA A 82 -18.30 -9.12 -18.83
N SER A 83 -18.88 -10.31 -18.69
CA SER A 83 -19.26 -11.17 -19.82
C SER A 83 -20.55 -10.73 -20.53
N THR A 84 -21.21 -9.66 -20.06
CA THR A 84 -22.43 -9.14 -20.70
C THR A 84 -22.15 -8.74 -22.15
N PRO A 85 -22.89 -9.26 -23.15
CA PRO A 85 -22.67 -8.92 -24.55
C PRO A 85 -22.84 -7.43 -24.83
N ALA A 86 -21.95 -6.87 -25.66
CA ALA A 86 -21.95 -5.45 -26.01
C ALA A 86 -23.29 -4.95 -26.60
N ALA A 87 -23.99 -5.80 -27.36
CA ALA A 87 -25.32 -5.48 -27.88
C ALA A 87 -26.32 -5.20 -26.75
N ARG A 88 -26.29 -6.01 -25.69
CA ARG A 88 -27.17 -5.83 -24.53
C ARG A 88 -26.84 -4.56 -23.74
N VAL A 89 -25.55 -4.23 -23.61
CA VAL A 89 -25.10 -2.97 -23.00
C VAL A 89 -25.61 -1.77 -23.81
N ALA A 90 -25.52 -1.83 -25.14
CA ALA A 90 -26.00 -0.77 -26.02
C ALA A 90 -27.53 -0.60 -25.96
N ASP A 91 -28.29 -1.68 -25.85
CA ASP A 91 -29.75 -1.63 -25.67
C ASP A 91 -30.13 -0.96 -24.35
N ILE A 92 -29.44 -1.31 -23.25
CA ILE A 92 -29.64 -0.69 -21.94
C ILE A 92 -29.31 0.81 -22.01
N ALA A 93 -28.16 1.18 -22.58
CA ALA A 93 -27.75 2.58 -22.73
C ALA A 93 -28.75 3.40 -23.55
N ARG A 94 -29.29 2.82 -24.64
CA ARG A 94 -30.33 3.47 -25.46
C ARG A 94 -31.63 3.67 -24.67
N ALA A 95 -32.03 2.68 -23.86
CA ALA A 95 -33.25 2.77 -23.04
C ALA A 95 -33.14 3.80 -21.91
N LEU A 96 -31.94 4.12 -21.44
CA LEU A 96 -31.73 5.19 -20.44
C LEU A 96 -31.85 6.60 -21.04
N GLY A 97 -31.62 6.75 -22.35
CA GLY A 97 -31.66 8.03 -23.06
C GLY A 97 -33.05 8.45 -23.56
N THR A 98 -34.12 7.73 -23.19
CA THR A 98 -35.51 8.10 -23.48
C THR A 98 -36.11 8.91 -22.34
#